data_AF-A0A0L6CQE9-F1
#
_entry.id   AF-A0A0L6CQE9-F1
#
_cell.length_a   1.000
_cell.length_b   1.000
_cell.length_c   1.000
_cell.angle_alpha   90.00
_cell.angle_beta   90.00
_cell.angle_gamma   90.00
#
_symmetry.space_group_name_H-M   'P 1'
#
loop_
_entity.id
_entity.type
_entity.pdbx_description
1 polymer ?
#
loop_
_entity_poly.entity_id
_entity_poly.type
_entity_poly.pdbx_seq_one_letter_code
_entity_poly.pdbx_strand_id
1 'polypeptide(L)'
;MTFDMNDVAPQQSGDLIPDGTFAKVTMSIRKGGTDGMSEVDRGLLKPSNQPGSDVLMVDAEFTVAEGRFARRKFWQNFTVQGGKLDEQGQSIGWKISKSQFRAMIDSALGLRPSR
;
A
#
# COMPACT_ATOMS: atom_id res chain seq x y z
N MET A 1 0.39 27.85 -28.91
CA MET A 1 -0.91 27.67 -28.21
C MET A 1 -0.69 27.99 -26.76
N THR A 2 -1.30 29.05 -26.26
CA THR A 2 -1.19 29.50 -24.87
C THR A 2 -2.20 28.70 -24.06
N PHE A 3 -1.72 27.91 -23.09
CA PHE A 3 -2.61 27.18 -22.17
C PHE A 3 -3.16 28.19 -21.15
N ASP A 4 -4.40 28.65 -21.37
CA ASP A 4 -5.11 29.48 -20.41
C ASP A 4 -5.70 28.60 -19.30
N MET A 5 -5.14 28.73 -18.09
CA MET A 5 -5.56 27.96 -16.92
C MET A 5 -6.64 28.67 -16.08
N ASN A 6 -7.15 29.83 -16.54
CA ASN A 6 -8.18 30.59 -15.81
C ASN A 6 -9.58 29.97 -15.90
N ASP A 7 -9.84 29.13 -16.90
CA ASP A 7 -11.11 28.39 -17.07
C ASP A 7 -11.15 27.05 -16.30
N VAL A 8 -10.08 26.71 -15.58
CA VAL A 8 -9.99 25.44 -14.86
C VAL A 8 -10.54 25.62 -13.44
N ALA A 9 -11.59 24.86 -13.11
CA ALA A 9 -12.13 24.84 -11.76
C ALA A 9 -11.03 24.52 -10.74
N PRO A 10 -10.96 25.25 -9.61
CA PRO A 10 -9.95 24.99 -8.58
C PRO A 10 -10.06 23.55 -8.11
N GLN A 11 -8.91 22.92 -7.90
CA GLN A 11 -8.83 21.55 -7.43
C GLN A 11 -9.66 21.42 -6.15
N GLN A 12 -10.75 20.64 -6.21
CA GLN A 12 -11.59 20.41 -5.04
C GLN A 12 -10.73 19.72 -3.98
N SER A 13 -10.44 20.44 -2.89
CA SER A 13 -9.77 19.86 -1.73
C SER A 13 -10.76 18.87 -1.10
N GLY A 14 -10.60 17.58 -1.38
CA GLY A 14 -11.32 16.56 -0.62
C GLY A 14 -10.91 16.65 0.84
N ASP A 15 -11.86 16.67 1.77
CA ASP A 15 -11.52 16.63 3.20
C ASP A 15 -10.54 15.47 3.45
N LEU A 16 -9.57 15.64 4.34
CA LEU A 16 -8.68 14.54 4.70
C LEU A 16 -9.48 13.46 5.45
N ILE A 17 -9.00 12.21 5.42
CA ILE A 17 -9.49 11.17 6.33
C ILE A 17 -8.79 11.41 7.67
N PRO A 18 -9.52 11.71 8.76
CA PRO A 18 -8.90 11.96 10.06
C PRO A 18 -8.16 10.72 10.59
N ASP A 19 -7.11 10.95 11.38
CA ASP A 19 -6.44 9.88 12.11
C ASP A 19 -7.43 9.15 13.06
N GLY A 20 -7.22 7.86 13.25
CA GLY A 20 -8.09 7.01 14.07
C GLY A 20 -9.44 6.66 13.41
N THR A 21 -9.68 7.02 12.15
CA THR A 21 -10.90 6.65 11.44
C THR A 21 -10.99 5.13 11.24
N PHE A 22 -12.08 4.52 11.71
CA PHE A 22 -12.42 3.14 11.37
C PHE A 22 -13.19 3.11 10.05
N ALA A 23 -12.62 2.48 9.02
CA ALA A 23 -13.21 2.42 7.69
C ALA A 23 -13.08 1.01 7.09
N LYS A 24 -14.15 0.54 6.43
CA LYS A 24 -14.09 -0.65 5.60
C LYS A 24 -13.43 -0.30 4.28
N VAL A 25 -12.41 -1.07 3.90
CA VAL A 25 -11.62 -0.82 2.69
C VAL A 25 -11.54 -2.06 1.81
N THR A 26 -11.38 -1.84 0.50
CA THR A 26 -10.94 -2.84 -0.45
C THR A 26 -9.49 -2.56 -0.82
N MET A 27 -8.64 -3.58 -0.76
CA MET A 27 -7.24 -3.50 -1.18
C MET A 27 -7.08 -4.07 -2.59
N SER A 28 -6.29 -3.40 -3.42
CA SER A 28 -5.83 -3.87 -4.72
C SER A 28 -4.33 -3.66 -4.84
N ILE A 29 -3.64 -4.56 -5.55
CA ILE A 29 -2.20 -4.45 -5.77
C ILE A 29 -1.96 -3.84 -7.14
N ARG A 30 -1.22 -2.74 -7.17
CA ARG A 30 -0.78 -2.11 -8.41
C ARG A 30 0.49 -2.78 -8.90
N LYS A 31 0.57 -3.04 -10.21
CA LYS A 31 1.76 -3.62 -10.82
C LYS A 31 2.91 -2.62 -10.77
N GLY A 32 3.99 -2.97 -10.07
CA GLY A 32 5.20 -2.15 -9.96
C GLY A 32 6.18 -2.33 -11.12
N GLY A 33 5.99 -3.35 -11.97
CA GLY A 33 6.79 -3.57 -13.17
C GLY A 33 8.10 -4.33 -12.94
N THR A 34 8.37 -4.82 -11.73
CA THR A 34 9.52 -5.67 -11.40
C THR A 34 9.05 -7.07 -11.01
N ASP A 35 9.78 -8.07 -11.50
CA ASP A 35 9.53 -9.48 -11.18
C ASP A 35 9.96 -9.79 -9.75
N GLY A 36 9.23 -10.66 -9.07
CA GLY A 36 9.65 -11.22 -7.79
C GLY A 36 10.36 -12.56 -7.96
N MET A 37 10.10 -13.49 -7.03
CA MET A 37 10.77 -14.79 -6.97
C MET A 37 10.06 -15.89 -7.74
N SER A 38 8.83 -15.67 -8.21
CA SER A 38 7.99 -16.72 -8.78
C SER A 38 7.13 -16.23 -9.93
N GLU A 39 6.59 -17.13 -10.76
CA GLU A 39 5.73 -16.69 -11.87
C GLU A 39 4.49 -15.90 -11.41
N VAL A 40 4.02 -16.11 -10.18
CA VAL A 40 2.83 -15.40 -9.65
C VAL A 40 3.11 -13.95 -9.27
N ASP A 41 4.37 -13.58 -9.03
CA ASP A 41 4.77 -12.21 -8.66
C ASP A 41 5.46 -11.45 -9.81
N ARG A 42 5.42 -12.04 -11.02
CA ARG A 42 5.97 -11.44 -12.24
C ARG A 42 5.34 -10.07 -12.54
N GLY A 43 6.17 -9.06 -12.70
CA GLY A 43 5.80 -7.66 -12.91
C GLY A 43 4.99 -7.02 -11.78
N LEU A 44 4.84 -7.70 -10.64
CA LEU A 44 4.01 -7.24 -9.53
C LEU A 44 4.74 -6.22 -8.65
N LEU A 45 6.02 -6.47 -8.38
CA LEU A 45 6.78 -5.73 -7.38
C LEU A 45 7.24 -4.37 -7.90
N LYS A 46 7.43 -3.45 -6.97
CA LYS A 46 7.91 -2.09 -7.19
C LYS A 46 9.26 -1.90 -6.50
N PRO A 47 10.31 -1.45 -7.20
CA PRO A 47 11.59 -1.18 -6.59
C PRO A 47 11.52 0.09 -5.74
N SER A 48 12.41 0.18 -4.74
CA SER A 48 12.60 1.41 -3.97
C SER A 48 13.13 2.54 -4.84
N ASN A 49 12.69 3.77 -4.56
CA ASN A 49 13.21 4.97 -5.23
C ASN A 49 14.58 5.39 -4.70
N GLN A 50 15.11 4.73 -3.66
CA GLN A 50 16.42 5.04 -3.10
C GLN A 50 17.53 4.43 -3.97
N PRO A 51 18.51 5.23 -4.44
CA PRO A 51 19.61 4.73 -5.25
C PRO A 51 20.39 3.61 -4.53
N GLY A 52 20.66 2.51 -5.25
CA GLY A 52 21.38 1.35 -4.71
C GLY A 52 20.58 0.48 -3.74
N SER A 53 19.29 0.75 -3.53
CA SER A 53 18.42 -0.09 -2.70
C SER A 53 18.01 -1.36 -3.44
N ASP A 54 18.11 -2.49 -2.75
CA ASP A 54 17.66 -3.82 -3.19
C ASP A 54 16.20 -4.11 -2.78
N VAL A 55 15.50 -3.13 -2.20
CA VAL A 55 14.17 -3.31 -1.62
C VAL A 55 13.12 -3.42 -2.74
N LEU A 56 12.36 -4.51 -2.71
CA LEU A 56 11.18 -4.72 -3.55
C LEU A 56 9.91 -4.71 -2.69
N MET A 57 8.87 -4.02 -3.18
CA MET A 57 7.65 -3.72 -2.44
C MET A 57 6.40 -4.07 -3.24
N VAL A 58 5.31 -4.35 -2.52
CA VAL A 58 3.96 -4.31 -3.08
C VAL A 58 3.42 -2.88 -2.95
N ASP A 59 2.95 -2.32 -4.05
CA ASP A 59 2.26 -1.03 -4.09
C ASP A 59 0.75 -1.27 -3.93
N ALA A 60 0.26 -1.13 -2.70
CA ALA A 60 -1.12 -1.41 -2.35
C ALA A 60 -1.97 -0.14 -2.45
N GLU A 61 -3.03 -0.21 -3.26
CA GLU A 61 -4.10 0.77 -3.31
C GLU A 61 -5.27 0.32 -2.44
N PHE A 62 -5.70 1.19 -1.54
CA PHE A 62 -6.87 1.01 -0.71
C PHE A 62 -7.97 1.96 -1.13
N THR A 63 -9.19 1.44 -1.25
CA THR A 63 -10.40 2.24 -1.51
C THR A 63 -11.37 2.06 -0.36
N VAL A 64 -11.85 3.16 0.22
CA VAL A 64 -12.91 3.11 1.23
C VAL A 64 -14.21 2.64 0.60
N ALA A 65 -14.77 1.54 1.10
CA ALA A 65 -15.92 0.86 0.51
C ALA A 65 -17.25 1.57 0.85
N GLU A 66 -17.39 2.08 2.08
CA GLU A 66 -18.65 2.64 2.58
C GLU A 66 -18.44 3.75 3.63
N GLY A 67 -19.53 4.45 3.98
CA GLY A 67 -19.52 5.54 4.96
C GLY A 67 -19.17 6.91 4.40
N ARG A 68 -18.90 7.88 5.30
CA ARG A 68 -18.64 9.30 4.95
C ARG A 68 -17.49 9.50 3.96
N PHE A 69 -16.55 8.56 3.95
CA PHE A 69 -15.32 8.63 3.17
C PHE A 69 -15.31 7.68 1.96
N ALA A 70 -16.47 7.10 1.60
CA ALA A 70 -16.58 6.15 0.50
C ALA A 70 -15.97 6.65 -0.80
N ARG A 71 -15.37 5.73 -1.56
CA ARG A 71 -14.64 5.94 -2.83
C ARG A 71 -13.33 6.71 -2.72
N ARG A 72 -12.93 7.17 -1.53
CA ARG A 72 -11.59 7.75 -1.34
C ARG A 72 -10.53 6.67 -1.44
N LYS A 73 -9.43 7.03 -2.08
CA LYS A 73 -8.28 6.16 -2.31
C LYS A 73 -7.07 6.64 -1.54
N PHE A 74 -6.28 5.70 -1.06
CA PHE A 74 -4.95 5.95 -0.50
C PHE A 74 -4.03 4.78 -0.83
N TRP A 75 -2.73 5.00 -0.72
CA TRP A 75 -1.71 4.03 -1.12
C TRP A 75 -0.73 3.78 0.01
N GLN A 76 -0.29 2.54 0.14
CA GLN A 76 0.84 2.16 0.99
C GLN A 76 1.74 1.16 0.29
N ASN A 77 3.04 1.27 0.54
CA ASN A 77 4.01 0.30 0.08
C ASN A 77 4.33 -0.69 1.21
N PHE A 78 4.34 -1.97 0.89
CA PHE A 78 4.73 -3.03 1.81
C PHE A 78 5.98 -3.73 1.29
N THR A 79 7.07 -3.71 2.06
CA THR A 79 8.30 -4.43 1.70
C THR A 79 8.07 -5.93 1.64
N VAL A 80 8.51 -6.57 0.56
CA VAL A 80 8.45 -8.03 0.36
C VAL A 80 9.84 -8.64 0.37
N GLN A 81 10.83 -7.95 -0.21
CA GLN A 81 12.21 -8.44 -0.33
C GLN A 81 13.23 -7.31 -0.15
N GLY A 82 14.47 -7.69 0.11
CA GLY A 82 15.61 -6.79 0.29
C GLY A 82 15.59 -6.03 1.61
N GLY A 83 16.47 -5.03 1.72
CA GLY A 83 16.64 -4.22 2.90
C GLY A 83 17.38 -4.93 4.03
N LYS A 84 17.23 -4.41 5.25
CA LYS A 84 17.96 -4.93 6.41
C LYS A 84 17.50 -6.35 6.76
N LEU A 85 18.46 -7.26 6.89
CA LEU A 85 18.24 -8.63 7.36
C LEU A 85 18.37 -8.71 8.88
N ASP A 86 17.63 -9.62 9.50
CA ASP A 86 17.83 -10.03 10.89
C ASP A 86 18.96 -11.06 11.02
N GLU A 87 19.23 -11.50 12.26
CA GLU A 87 20.28 -12.51 12.56
C GLU A 87 20.04 -13.86 11.87
N GLN A 88 18.82 -14.13 11.39
CA GLN A 88 18.44 -15.35 10.68
C GLN A 88 18.43 -15.15 9.15
N GLY A 89 18.86 -13.99 8.66
CA GLY A 89 18.90 -13.67 7.24
C GLY A 89 17.53 -13.30 6.64
N GLN A 90 16.50 -13.05 7.44
CA GLN A 90 15.18 -12.63 6.96
C GLN A 90 15.06 -11.11 6.92
N SER A 91 14.46 -10.56 5.85
CA SER A 91 14.18 -9.13 5.76
C SER A 91 13.27 -8.66 6.90
N ILE A 92 13.76 -7.68 7.67
CA ILE A 92 13.00 -7.05 8.76
C ILE A 92 11.75 -6.38 8.21
N GLY A 93 11.88 -5.70 7.06
CA GLY A 93 10.75 -5.07 6.36
C GLY A 93 9.70 -6.10 5.96
N TRP A 94 10.11 -7.27 5.48
CA TRP A 94 9.17 -8.34 5.15
C TRP A 94 8.44 -8.88 6.38
N LYS A 95 9.13 -9.01 7.52
CA LYS A 95 8.51 -9.44 8.78
C LYS A 95 7.42 -8.46 9.25
N ILE A 96 7.68 -7.16 9.15
CA ILE A 96 6.71 -6.10 9.46
C ILE A 96 5.51 -6.20 8.51
N SER A 97 5.74 -6.27 7.20
CA SER A 97 4.67 -6.38 6.20
C SER A 97 3.79 -7.62 6.44
N LYS A 98 4.38 -8.77 6.74
CA LYS A 98 3.64 -10.00 7.09
C LYS A 98 2.71 -9.80 8.29
N SER A 99 3.18 -9.12 9.34
CA SER A 99 2.35 -8.80 10.52
C SER A 99 1.18 -7.89 10.16
N GLN A 100 1.41 -6.88 9.31
CA GLN A 100 0.35 -5.99 8.83
C GLN A 100 -0.69 -6.73 7.99
N PHE A 101 -0.26 -7.59 7.06
CA PHE A 101 -1.17 -8.44 6.29
C PHE A 101 -1.97 -9.37 7.18
N ARG A 102 -1.34 -9.98 8.19
CA ARG A 102 -2.04 -10.82 9.16
C ARG A 102 -3.14 -10.03 9.88
N ALA A 103 -2.82 -8.85 10.40
CA ALA A 103 -3.78 -7.99 11.09
C ALA A 103 -4.95 -7.57 10.16
N MET A 104 -4.67 -7.26 8.90
CA MET A 104 -5.72 -6.93 7.91
C MET A 104 -6.62 -8.13 7.60
N ILE A 105 -6.05 -9.33 7.41
CA ILE A 105 -6.81 -10.56 7.17
C ILE A 105 -7.66 -10.91 8.40
N ASP A 106 -7.10 -10.84 9.60
CA ASP A 106 -7.82 -11.09 10.85
C ASP A 106 -8.99 -10.12 11.01
N SER A 107 -8.75 -8.81 10.75
CA SER A 107 -9.81 -7.80 10.75
C SER A 107 -10.90 -8.09 9.72
N ALA A 108 -10.54 -8.49 8.50
CA ALA A 108 -11.50 -8.81 7.43
C ALA A 108 -12.35 -10.05 7.74
N LEU A 109 -11.78 -11.02 8.47
CA LEU A 109 -12.46 -12.22 8.94
C LEU A 109 -13.21 -12.01 10.27
N GLY A 110 -13.17 -10.81 10.86
CA GLY A 110 -13.78 -10.53 12.16
C GLY A 110 -13.09 -11.23 13.34
N LEU A 111 -11.86 -11.70 13.14
CA LEU A 111 -11.07 -12.33 14.19
C LEU A 111 -10.56 -11.25 15.13
N ARG A 112 -10.87 -11.39 16.42
CA ARG A 112 -10.31 -10.51 17.45
C ARG A 112 -8.88 -10.97 17.73
N PRO A 113 -7.89 -10.06 17.78
CA PRO A 113 -6.59 -10.42 18.33
C PRO A 113 -6.82 -10.88 19.77
N SER A 114 -6.57 -12.16 20.05
CA SER A 114 -6.53 -12.67 21.42
C SER A 114 -5.41 -11.91 22.12
N ARG A 115 -5.80 -11.06 23.07
CA ARG A 115 -4.88 -10.26 23.87
C ARG A 115 -4.04 -11.15 24.77
#